data_AF-E4U302-F1
#
_entry.id   AF-E4U302-F1
#
_cell.length_a   1.000
_cell.length_b   1.000
_cell.length_c   1.000
_cell.angle_alpha   90.00
_cell.angle_beta   90.00
_cell.angle_gamma   90.00
#
_symmetry.space_group_name_H-M   'P 1'
#
loop_
_entity.id
_entity.type
_entity.pdbx_description
1 polymer ?
#
loop_
_entity_poly.entity_id
_entity_poly.type
_entity_poly.pdbx_seq_one_letter_code
_entity_poly.pdbx_strand_id
1 'polypeptide(L)'
;MSKKDKLLQEIGSLREARKDWFNILFAIASAIVVLVYSVLSGDKPIYMLILGSIGFSGFIFIAFYYKNIETKIEQKLDELEKEE
;
A
#
# COMPACT_ATOMS: atom_id res chain seq x y z
N MET A 1 -14.23 1.26 -28.44
CA MET A 1 -13.14 1.91 -27.69
C MET A 1 -11.84 1.55 -28.35
N SER A 2 -10.95 2.53 -28.56
CA SER A 2 -9.59 2.25 -29.01
C SER A 2 -8.84 1.45 -27.94
N LYS A 3 -7.83 0.65 -28.33
CA LYS A 3 -6.96 -0.06 -27.37
C LYS A 3 -6.30 0.91 -26.39
N LYS A 4 -5.92 2.10 -26.87
CA LYS A 4 -5.42 3.22 -26.06
C LYS A 4 -6.40 3.71 -24.99
N ASP A 5 -7.69 3.89 -25.35
CA ASP A 5 -8.70 4.33 -24.38
C ASP A 5 -8.86 3.33 -23.24
N LYS A 6 -8.78 2.03 -23.58
CA LYS A 6 -8.86 0.95 -22.59
C LYS A 6 -7.65 0.94 -21.66
N LEU A 7 -6.43 1.11 -22.20
CA LEU A 7 -5.21 1.19 -21.41
C LEU A 7 -5.22 2.40 -20.45
N LEU A 8 -5.66 3.57 -20.93
CA LEU A 8 -5.80 4.77 -20.09
C LEU A 8 -6.79 4.58 -18.94
N GLN A 9 -7.93 3.93 -19.21
CA GLN A 9 -8.92 3.62 -18.19
C GLN A 9 -8.38 2.65 -17.12
N GLU A 10 -7.65 1.61 -17.55
CA GLU A 10 -7.05 0.62 -16.65
C GLU A 10 -5.94 1.24 -15.78
N ILE A 11 -5.10 2.12 -16.35
CA ILE A 11 -4.10 2.89 -15.59
C ILE A 11 -4.78 3.80 -14.58
N GLY A 12 -5.87 4.48 -14.97
CA GLY A 12 -6.68 5.31 -14.07
C GLY A 12 -7.19 4.54 -12.86
N SER A 13 -7.80 3.38 -13.08
CA SER A 13 -8.29 2.51 -12.02
C SER A 13 -7.16 2.01 -11.10
N LEU A 14 -6.00 1.64 -11.67
CA LEU A 14 -4.85 1.21 -10.86
C LEU A 14 -4.26 2.35 -10.02
N ARG A 15 -4.25 3.58 -10.53
CA ARG A 15 -3.80 4.76 -9.75
C ARG A 15 -4.72 5.06 -8.59
N GLU A 16 -6.03 4.93 -8.79
CA GLU A 16 -7.01 5.11 -7.72
C GLU A 16 -6.86 4.02 -6.66
N ALA A 17 -6.77 2.76 -7.07
CA ALA A 17 -6.47 1.64 -6.16
C ALA A 17 -5.15 1.88 -5.40
N ARG A 18 -4.08 2.32 -6.07
CA ARG A 18 -2.79 2.65 -5.42
C ARG A 18 -2.98 3.67 -4.30
N LYS A 19 -3.78 4.73 -4.53
CA LYS A 19 -4.07 5.76 -3.53
C LYS A 19 -4.79 5.19 -2.31
N ASP A 20 -5.77 4.32 -2.52
CA ASP A 20 -6.49 3.68 -1.42
C ASP A 20 -5.57 2.76 -0.60
N TRP A 21 -4.75 1.97 -1.27
CA TRP A 21 -3.76 1.11 -0.61
C TRP A 21 -2.67 1.90 0.12
N PHE A 22 -2.29 3.08 -0.40
CA PHE A 22 -1.41 3.99 0.32
C PHE A 22 -2.05 4.48 1.63
N ASN A 23 -3.31 4.88 1.61
CA ASN A 23 -4.01 5.32 2.82
C ASN A 23 -4.09 4.21 3.88
N ILE A 24 -4.34 2.98 3.45
CA ILE A 24 -4.33 1.80 4.32
C ILE A 24 -2.95 1.59 4.94
N LEU A 25 -1.89 1.63 4.13
CA LEU A 25 -0.51 1.51 4.62
C LEU A 25 -0.17 2.61 5.62
N PHE A 26 -0.54 3.84 5.32
CA PHE A 26 -0.29 4.98 6.19
C PHE A 26 -1.00 4.83 7.53
N ALA A 27 -2.29 4.46 7.53
CA ALA A 27 -3.05 4.23 8.75
C ALA A 27 -2.45 3.12 9.63
N ILE A 28 -2.03 2.00 9.03
CA ILE A 28 -1.39 0.90 9.75
C ILE A 28 -0.03 1.32 10.30
N ALA A 29 0.78 2.01 9.52
CA ALA A 29 2.08 2.54 9.98
C ALA A 29 1.90 3.49 11.17
N SER A 30 0.96 4.43 11.09
CA SER A 30 0.64 5.33 12.20
C SER A 30 0.18 4.57 13.45
N ALA A 31 -0.68 3.57 13.30
CA ALA A 31 -1.15 2.75 14.42
C ALA A 31 0.00 1.99 15.11
N ILE A 32 0.95 1.45 14.34
CA ILE A 32 2.13 0.76 14.88
C ILE A 32 3.00 1.75 15.65
N VAL A 33 3.27 2.94 15.10
CA VAL A 33 4.06 3.98 15.77
C VAL A 33 3.42 4.40 17.09
N VAL A 34 2.11 4.62 17.11
CA VAL A 34 1.36 4.96 18.34
C VAL A 34 1.46 3.83 19.37
N LEU A 35 1.29 2.58 18.96
CA LEU A 35 1.39 1.43 19.86
C LEU A 35 2.79 1.31 20.48
N VAL A 36 3.84 1.47 19.67
CA VAL A 36 5.24 1.44 20.16
C VAL A 36 5.48 2.58 21.14
N TYR A 37 5.03 3.80 20.81
CA TYR A 37 5.15 4.96 21.70
C TYR A 37 4.43 4.75 23.03
N SER A 38 3.19 4.23 23.02
CA SER A 38 2.44 3.93 24.25
C SER A 38 3.12 2.86 25.11
N VAL A 39 3.84 1.91 24.50
CA VAL A 39 4.62 0.93 25.28
C VAL A 39 5.86 1.58 25.88
N LEU A 40 6.59 2.40 25.12
CA LEU A 40 7.81 3.07 25.59
C LEU A 40 7.55 4.12 26.67
N SER A 41 6.41 4.79 26.62
CA SER A 41 5.96 5.75 27.65
C SER A 41 5.49 5.07 28.94
N GLY A 42 5.30 3.75 28.93
CA GLY A 42 4.80 2.99 30.08
C GLY A 42 3.27 2.97 30.21
N ASP A 43 2.54 3.62 29.29
CA ASP A 43 1.06 3.62 29.26
C ASP A 43 0.50 2.22 28.95
N LYS A 44 1.25 1.41 28.18
CA LYS A 44 0.87 0.06 27.80
C LYS A 44 1.95 -0.96 28.15
N PRO A 45 1.53 -2.16 28.57
CA PRO A 45 2.48 -3.20 28.95
C PRO A 45 3.24 -3.77 27.74
N ILE A 46 4.47 -4.20 27.96
CA ILE A 46 5.41 -4.66 26.92
C ILE A 46 4.83 -5.80 26.06
N TYR A 47 4.01 -6.68 26.63
CA TYR A 47 3.40 -7.79 25.87
C TYR A 47 2.50 -7.31 24.72
N MET A 48 2.05 -6.06 24.73
CA MET A 48 1.32 -5.45 23.61
C MET A 48 2.16 -5.34 22.33
N LEU A 49 3.50 -5.40 22.44
CA LEU A 49 4.37 -5.46 21.27
C LEU A 49 4.17 -6.71 20.43
N ILE A 50 3.67 -7.82 21.00
CA ILE A 50 3.32 -9.03 20.25
C ILE A 50 2.20 -8.72 19.23
N LEU A 51 1.19 -7.95 19.64
CA LEU A 51 0.15 -7.46 18.72
C LEU A 51 0.74 -6.51 17.68
N GLY A 52 1.69 -5.65 18.09
CA GLY A 52 2.46 -4.82 17.18
C GLY A 52 3.20 -5.63 16.12
N SER A 53 3.81 -6.76 16.49
CA SER A 53 4.50 -7.66 15.55
C SER A 53 3.54 -8.28 14.53
N ILE A 54 2.35 -8.72 14.96
CA ILE A 54 1.33 -9.25 14.04
C ILE A 54 0.86 -8.15 13.07
N GLY A 55 0.60 -6.94 13.59
CA GLY A 55 0.26 -5.77 12.77
C GLY A 55 1.35 -5.41 11.76
N PHE A 56 2.62 -5.51 12.16
CA PHE A 56 3.77 -5.27 11.30
C PHE A 56 3.91 -6.34 10.20
N SER A 57 3.65 -7.61 10.50
CA SER A 57 3.58 -8.65 9.45
C SER A 57 2.49 -8.36 8.42
N GLY A 58 1.30 -7.92 8.87
CA GLY A 58 0.23 -7.48 7.99
C GLY A 58 0.62 -6.25 7.14
N PHE A 59 1.31 -5.29 7.75
CA PHE A 59 1.85 -4.12 7.05
C PHE A 59 2.81 -4.53 5.91
N ILE A 60 3.74 -5.45 6.17
CA ILE A 60 4.67 -5.94 5.14
C ILE A 60 3.90 -6.56 3.97
N PHE A 61 2.90 -7.41 4.24
CA PHE A 61 2.11 -8.03 3.19
C PHE A 61 1.40 -7.00 2.30
N ILE A 62 0.79 -5.98 2.91
CA ILE A 62 0.13 -4.91 2.17
C ILE A 62 1.15 -4.08 1.37
N ALA A 63 2.35 -3.85 1.92
CA ALA A 63 3.41 -3.12 1.23
C ALA A 63 3.88 -3.83 -0.03
N PHE A 64 3.98 -5.17 0.00
CA PHE A 64 4.23 -5.98 -1.20
C PHE A 64 3.10 -5.84 -2.23
N TYR A 65 1.84 -5.88 -1.79
CA TYR A 65 0.71 -5.71 -2.70
C TYR A 65 0.69 -4.32 -3.35
N TYR A 66 0.96 -3.27 -2.58
CA TYR A 66 1.10 -1.91 -3.08
C TYR A 66 2.18 -1.81 -4.15
N LYS A 67 3.36 -2.40 -3.91
CA LYS A 67 4.46 -2.42 -4.88
C LYS A 67 4.06 -3.14 -6.17
N ASN A 68 3.30 -4.24 -6.08
CA ASN A 68 2.79 -4.94 -7.26
C ASN A 68 1.83 -4.08 -8.09
N ILE A 69 1.04 -3.21 -7.48
CA ILE A 69 0.18 -2.27 -8.21
C ILE A 69 1.03 -1.26 -8.98
N GLU A 70 2.09 -0.75 -8.37
CA GLU A 70 3.01 0.18 -8.99
C GLU A 70 3.70 -0.42 -10.22
N THR A 71 4.21 -1.64 -10.10
CA THR A 71 4.77 -2.38 -11.26
C THR A 71 3.74 -2.62 -12.36
N LYS A 72 2.48 -2.91 -12.03
CA LYS A 72 1.41 -3.06 -13.05
C LYS A 72 1.09 -1.74 -13.76
N ILE A 73 1.18 -0.61 -13.07
CA ILE A 73 1.00 0.71 -13.67
C ILE A 73 2.13 0.98 -14.66
N GLU A 74 3.38 0.74 -14.26
CA GLU A 74 4.56 0.90 -15.13
C GLU A 74 4.45 0.03 -16.39
N GLN A 75 4.13 -1.26 -16.24
CA GLN A 75 3.95 -2.17 -17.38
C GLN A 75 2.88 -1.68 -18.37
N LYS A 76 1.76 -1.14 -17.87
CA LYS A 76 0.70 -0.61 -18.74
C LYS A 76 1.06 0.71 -19.39
N LEU A 77 1.88 1.53 -18.74
CA LEU A 77 2.43 2.75 -19.35
C LEU A 77 3.39 2.39 -20.49
N ASP A 78 4.27 1.41 -20.28
CA ASP A 78 5.18 0.91 -21.33
C ASP A 78 4.41 0.31 -22.52
N GLU A 79 3.30 -0.40 -22.27
CA GLU A 79 2.42 -0.90 -23.34
C GLU A 79 1.77 0.25 -24.13
N LEU A 80 1.36 1.32 -23.44
CA LEU A 80 0.75 2.49 -24.08
C LEU A 80 1.76 3.24 -24.97
N GLU A 81 3.00 3.40 -24.52
CA GLU A 81 4.08 4.01 -25.30
C GLU A 81 4.45 3.18 -26.54
N LYS A 82 4.36 1.85 -26.47
CA LYS A 82 4.58 0.97 -27.63
C LYS A 82 3.44 0.96 -28.64
N GLU A 83 2.26 1.46 -28.28
CA GLU A 83 1.12 1.64 -29.20
C GLU A 83 1.12 3.05 -29.87
N GLU A 84 2.03 3.95 -29.51
CA GLU A 84 2.35 5.19 -30.27
C GLU A 84 3.34 4.93 -31.42
#